data_AF-A0A9D0XKK4-F1
#
_entry.id   AF-A0A9D0XKK4-F1
#
_cell.length_a   1.000
_cell.length_b   1.000
_cell.length_c   1.000
_cell.angle_alpha   90.00
_cell.angle_beta   90.00
_cell.angle_gamma   90.00
#
_symmetry.space_group_name_H-M   'P 1'
#
loop_
_entity.id
_entity.type
_entity.pdbx_description
1 polymer ?
#
loop_
_entity_poly.entity_id
_entity_poly.type
_entity_poly.pdbx_seq_one_letter_code
_entity_poly.pdbx_strand_id
1 'polypeptide(L)'
;MRVFSLFFLFLLLVIRWSFAQQFNLLGDSGSESFVAVEYLPGGGFVVGGLSRAAGAGSDDISLHFFDEDGKLRHCHYFGCALSDQVFSLAVAKNGDILLGGQTHCASGTGNRAIIMRVDPYGRKLWKKTFHARAAYAIMEVDDEKIAIAASKDVPDKRADFSLSLWQKNGNILWISTEGTIYKDYAFGLTTTADNGFLLGGIKNGFHSPEGHGYPIQDSDLLFIKYDQSGAFLWQKELGEAGHDFLNKMLPSEDGNIYVVGSTQGHGKQSFDAFILKIDQNANPVWQATFGGEDFEYGMDMCLDTAGNILVCGVTNSNTGNQKTD
;
A
#
# COMPACT_ATOMS: atom_id res chain seq x y z
N MET A 1 -31.70 -12.47 19.16
CA MET A 1 -31.38 -13.59 18.24
C MET A 1 -31.52 -13.03 16.83
N ARG A 2 -30.50 -12.78 16.02
CA ARG A 2 -29.06 -13.07 16.01
C ARG A 2 -28.32 -11.79 15.57
N VAL A 3 -27.16 -11.53 16.16
CA VAL A 3 -26.18 -10.55 15.68
C VAL A 3 -25.39 -11.23 14.56
N PHE A 4 -25.33 -10.65 13.38
CA PHE A 4 -24.40 -11.07 12.33
C PHE A 4 -23.04 -10.44 12.65
N SER A 5 -22.11 -11.26 13.14
CA SER A 5 -20.68 -10.91 13.13
C SER A 5 -20.12 -11.28 11.75
N LEU A 6 -19.72 -10.26 10.99
CA LEU A 6 -18.89 -10.42 9.79
C LEU A 6 -17.47 -10.76 10.25
N PHE A 7 -17.03 -12.00 10.04
CA PHE A 7 -15.61 -12.36 10.14
C PHE A 7 -14.97 -12.14 8.77
N PHE A 8 -14.02 -11.23 8.68
CA PHE A 8 -13.13 -11.13 7.52
C PHE A 8 -12.03 -12.18 7.67
N LEU A 9 -11.97 -13.12 6.74
CA LEU A 9 -10.89 -14.10 6.64
C LEU A 9 -9.84 -13.55 5.67
N PHE A 10 -8.70 -13.08 6.18
CA PHE A 10 -7.53 -12.85 5.35
C PHE A 10 -6.84 -14.20 5.12
N LEU A 11 -6.92 -14.72 3.88
CA LEU A 11 -6.19 -15.92 3.47
C LEU A 11 -4.87 -15.48 2.80
N LEU A 12 -3.76 -15.53 3.55
CA LEU A 12 -2.42 -15.46 2.97
C LEU A 12 -1.99 -16.88 2.58
N LEU A 13 -1.89 -17.14 1.27
CA LEU A 13 -1.50 -18.43 0.73
C LEU A 13 -0.01 -18.41 0.37
N VAL A 14 0.84 -18.99 1.22
CA VAL A 14 2.21 -19.39 0.83
C VAL A 14 2.25 -20.91 0.85
N ILE A 15 2.02 -21.55 -0.31
CA ILE A 15 2.18 -23.00 -0.44
C ILE A 15 3.65 -23.28 -0.75
N ARG A 16 4.38 -23.82 0.22
CA ARG A 16 5.47 -24.76 -0.07
C ARG A 16 5.02 -26.16 0.32
N TRP A 17 5.19 -27.11 -0.61
CA TRP A 17 4.83 -28.52 -0.44
C TRP A 17 5.73 -29.17 0.62
N SER A 18 5.20 -29.42 1.82
CA SER A 18 5.10 -30.76 2.44
C SER A 18 4.71 -30.69 3.92
N PHE A 19 3.64 -31.40 4.24
CA PHE A 19 3.14 -31.87 5.54
C PHE A 19 2.85 -30.89 6.71
N ALA A 20 1.61 -31.01 7.20
CA ALA A 20 0.98 -30.39 8.37
C ALA A 20 0.66 -28.88 8.26
N GLN A 21 -0.51 -28.56 7.68
CA GLN A 21 -1.14 -27.26 7.84
C GLN A 21 -1.60 -27.10 9.30
N GLN A 22 -0.76 -26.51 10.14
CA GLN A 22 -1.20 -25.96 11.40
C GLN A 22 -1.67 -24.53 11.14
N PHE A 23 -2.99 -24.33 11.07
CA PHE A 23 -3.59 -23.00 10.98
C PHE A 23 -3.52 -22.34 12.35
N ASN A 24 -2.46 -21.57 12.59
CA ASN A 24 -2.43 -20.69 13.75
C ASN A 24 -3.28 -19.45 13.41
N LEU A 25 -4.40 -19.28 14.11
CA LEU A 25 -5.12 -18.01 14.13
C LEU A 25 -4.14 -16.93 14.63
N LEU A 26 -3.91 -15.93 13.80
CA LEU A 26 -3.04 -14.80 14.11
C LEU A 26 -3.87 -13.75 14.84
N GLY A 27 -3.46 -13.38 16.05
CA GLY A 27 -4.15 -12.36 16.85
C GLY A 27 -4.10 -12.66 18.34
N ASP A 28 -4.42 -11.65 19.14
CA ASP A 28 -4.70 -11.82 20.56
C ASP A 28 -6.24 -11.84 20.76
N SER A 29 -6.77 -11.38 21.89
CA SER A 29 -8.24 -11.30 22.09
C SER A 29 -8.92 -10.15 21.33
N GLY A 30 -8.16 -9.34 20.58
CA GLY A 30 -8.60 -8.17 19.83
C GLY A 30 -9.15 -8.47 18.44
N SER A 31 -9.42 -7.39 17.71
CA SER A 31 -9.62 -7.45 16.26
C SER A 31 -8.30 -7.08 15.60
N GLU A 32 -7.76 -7.99 14.80
CA GLU A 32 -6.56 -7.77 14.00
C GLU A 32 -6.89 -7.63 12.51
N SER A 33 -6.15 -6.74 11.85
CA SER A 33 -6.16 -6.62 10.39
C SER A 33 -4.71 -6.61 9.90
N PHE A 34 -4.36 -7.49 8.97
CA PHE A 34 -3.00 -7.52 8.42
C PHE A 34 -2.92 -6.72 7.12
N VAL A 35 -1.80 -6.03 6.94
CA VAL A 35 -1.56 -5.12 5.82
C VAL A 35 -0.48 -5.64 4.89
N ALA A 36 0.56 -6.26 5.44
CA ALA A 36 1.68 -6.75 4.64
C ALA A 36 2.40 -7.91 5.33
N VAL A 37 3.05 -8.75 4.52
CA VAL A 37 3.99 -9.78 4.95
C VAL A 37 5.29 -9.60 4.18
N GLU A 38 6.43 -9.67 4.87
CA GLU A 38 7.75 -9.51 4.25
C GLU A 38 8.75 -10.51 4.82
N TYR A 39 9.63 -11.04 3.97
CA TYR A 39 10.66 -11.99 4.38
C TYR A 39 11.86 -11.29 5.02
N LEU A 40 12.45 -11.93 6.03
CA LEU A 40 13.66 -11.44 6.69
C LEU A 40 14.91 -12.04 6.04
N PRO A 41 16.01 -11.27 5.84
CA PRO A 41 17.25 -11.79 5.25
C PRO A 41 17.87 -12.98 5.99
N GLY A 42 17.61 -13.11 7.28
CA GLY A 42 18.11 -14.20 8.14
C GLY A 42 17.14 -15.38 8.31
N GLY A 43 16.09 -15.45 7.49
CA GLY A 43 15.06 -16.48 7.60
C GLY A 43 13.84 -16.04 8.41
N GLY A 44 12.69 -16.60 8.05
CA GLY A 44 11.38 -16.24 8.60
C GLY A 44 10.78 -15.01 7.91
N PHE A 45 9.70 -14.50 8.50
CA PHE A 45 8.93 -13.39 7.95
C PHE A 45 8.30 -12.54 9.04
N VAL A 46 7.99 -11.30 8.69
CA VAL A 46 7.24 -10.36 9.53
C VAL A 46 5.88 -10.10 8.90
N VAL A 47 4.85 -10.03 9.74
CA VAL A 47 3.51 -9.59 9.34
C VAL A 47 3.22 -8.28 10.04
N GLY A 48 2.94 -7.25 9.26
CA GLY A 48 2.50 -5.94 9.75
C GLY A 48 0.99 -5.79 9.65
N GLY A 49 0.39 -5.11 10.63
CA GLY A 49 -1.04 -4.93 10.68
C GLY A 49 -1.50 -3.92 11.71
N LEU A 50 -2.77 -4.04 12.08
CA LEU A 50 -3.46 -3.26 13.10
C LEU A 50 -3.94 -4.22 14.20
N SER A 51 -3.92 -3.78 15.44
CA SER A 51 -4.56 -4.47 16.56
C SER A 51 -5.22 -3.48 17.52
N ARG A 52 -6.35 -3.87 18.11
CA ARG A 52 -7.09 -3.09 19.12
C ARG A 52 -6.80 -3.48 20.56
N ALA A 53 -5.99 -4.50 20.79
CA ALA A 53 -5.95 -5.18 22.09
C ALA A 53 -4.72 -4.90 22.94
N ALA A 54 -3.68 -4.29 22.36
CA ALA A 54 -2.43 -4.02 23.07
C ALA A 54 -2.25 -2.57 23.54
N GLY A 55 -3.18 -1.66 23.21
CA GLY A 55 -3.18 -0.27 23.65
C GLY A 55 -4.47 0.13 24.37
N ALA A 56 -4.39 1.15 25.21
CA ALA A 56 -5.57 1.77 25.80
C ALA A 56 -6.29 2.62 24.75
N GLY A 57 -7.03 2.00 23.81
CA GLY A 57 -7.74 2.77 22.78
C GLY A 57 -8.08 2.05 21.48
N SER A 58 -7.90 2.80 20.39
CA SER A 58 -8.29 2.49 19.00
C SER A 58 -7.27 1.56 18.31
N ASP A 59 -7.26 1.49 16.97
CA ASP A 59 -6.32 0.65 16.22
C ASP A 59 -4.86 1.13 16.44
N ASP A 60 -3.97 0.22 16.82
CA ASP A 60 -2.51 0.42 16.92
C ASP A 60 -1.78 -0.40 15.85
N ILE A 61 -0.57 0.01 15.46
CA ILE A 61 0.27 -0.76 14.54
C ILE A 61 0.76 -2.03 15.24
N SER A 62 0.56 -3.20 14.64
CA SER A 62 1.10 -4.48 15.11
C SER A 62 2.17 -5.01 14.16
N LEU A 63 3.22 -5.61 14.72
CA LEU A 63 4.22 -6.41 14.02
C LEU A 63 4.33 -7.78 14.66
N HIS A 64 4.22 -8.84 13.87
CA HIS A 64 4.34 -10.23 14.31
C HIS A 64 5.49 -10.89 13.55
N PHE A 65 6.48 -11.42 14.28
CA PHE A 65 7.70 -12.00 13.71
C PHE A 65 7.67 -13.52 13.83
N PHE A 66 7.94 -14.20 12.73
CA PHE A 66 7.86 -15.65 12.61
C PHE A 66 9.22 -16.23 12.19
N ASP A 67 9.47 -17.49 12.54
CA ASP A 67 10.53 -18.27 11.91
C ASP A 67 10.12 -18.83 10.53
N GLU A 68 11.05 -19.53 9.88
CA GLU A 68 10.84 -20.16 8.57
C GLU A 68 9.73 -21.22 8.57
N ASP A 69 9.44 -21.81 9.73
CA ASP A 69 8.39 -22.80 9.92
C ASP A 69 7.04 -22.16 10.24
N GLY A 70 6.95 -20.81 10.28
CA GLY A 70 5.73 -20.08 10.56
C GLY A 70 5.34 -20.04 12.04
N LYS A 71 6.26 -20.34 12.96
CA LYS A 71 6.03 -20.21 14.40
C LYS A 71 6.34 -18.78 14.87
N LEU A 72 5.38 -18.19 15.59
CA LEU A 72 5.52 -16.85 16.17
C LEU A 72 6.67 -16.82 17.18
N ARG A 73 7.63 -15.90 16.97
CA ARG A 73 8.76 -15.64 17.86
C ARG A 73 8.45 -14.53 18.86
N HIS A 74 7.97 -13.40 18.37
CA HIS A 74 7.60 -12.24 19.17
C HIS A 74 6.65 -11.33 18.38
N CYS A 75 5.94 -10.46 19.10
CA CYS A 75 5.09 -9.43 18.52
C CYS A 75 5.27 -8.09 19.25
N HIS A 76 5.04 -7.00 18.53
CA HIS A 76 5.23 -5.64 19.02
C HIS A 76 4.09 -4.76 18.53
N TYR A 77 3.68 -3.84 19.39
CA TYR A 77 2.59 -2.92 19.12
C TYR A 77 3.10 -1.49 19.28
N PHE A 78 2.71 -0.62 18.35
CA PHE A 78 3.14 0.76 18.32
C PHE A 78 1.96 1.69 18.02
N GLY A 79 1.77 2.67 18.89
CA GLY A 79 0.77 3.71 18.70
C GLY A 79 0.60 4.59 19.92
N CYS A 80 -0.58 5.16 20.08
CA CYS A 80 -1.00 5.92 21.25
C CYS A 80 -2.46 5.58 21.62
N ALA A 81 -3.09 6.41 22.47
CA ALA A 81 -4.50 6.22 22.83
C ALA A 81 -5.49 6.42 21.67
N LEU A 82 -5.05 6.98 20.54
CA LEU A 82 -5.85 7.23 19.33
C LEU A 82 -5.37 6.31 18.20
N SER A 83 -6.09 6.29 17.09
CA SER A 83 -5.77 5.37 15.99
C SER A 83 -4.42 5.67 15.33
N ASP A 84 -3.57 4.66 15.25
CA ASP A 84 -2.35 4.58 14.47
C ASP A 84 -2.48 3.43 13.46
N GLN A 85 -2.37 3.76 12.18
CA GLN A 85 -2.51 2.82 11.09
C GLN A 85 -1.20 2.67 10.34
N VAL A 86 -0.92 1.45 9.89
CA VAL A 86 0.15 1.14 8.94
C VAL A 86 -0.48 0.85 7.57
N PHE A 87 0.13 1.35 6.51
CA PHE A 87 -0.30 1.11 5.12
C PHE A 87 0.78 0.40 4.30
N SER A 88 2.04 0.52 4.70
CA SER A 88 3.15 -0.15 4.01
C SER A 88 4.23 -0.59 4.99
N LEU A 89 4.78 -1.77 4.69
CA LEU A 89 5.89 -2.38 5.37
C LEU A 89 6.93 -2.76 4.31
N ALA A 90 8.20 -2.48 4.57
CA ALA A 90 9.31 -2.97 3.77
C ALA A 90 10.42 -3.48 4.70
N VAL A 91 11.17 -4.49 4.25
CA VAL A 91 12.35 -4.99 4.97
C VAL A 91 13.60 -4.48 4.29
N ALA A 92 14.41 -3.74 5.04
CA ALA A 92 15.71 -3.26 4.57
C ALA A 92 16.71 -4.41 4.46
N LYS A 93 17.77 -4.25 3.67
CA LYS A 93 18.83 -5.26 3.47
C LYS A 93 19.49 -5.73 4.77
N ASN A 94 19.57 -4.86 5.77
CA ASN A 94 20.12 -5.18 7.09
C ASN A 94 19.10 -5.87 8.02
N GLY A 95 17.88 -6.13 7.54
CA GLY A 95 16.77 -6.76 8.25
C GLY A 95 15.85 -5.79 9.00
N ASP A 96 16.15 -4.48 9.01
CA ASP A 96 15.27 -3.53 9.69
C ASP A 96 13.93 -3.41 8.98
N ILE A 97 12.88 -3.22 9.77
CA ILE A 97 11.52 -3.02 9.29
C ILE A 97 11.28 -1.53 9.12
N LEU A 98 10.88 -1.14 7.92
CA LEU A 98 10.45 0.20 7.56
C LEU A 98 8.93 0.23 7.48
N LEU A 99 8.31 1.20 8.16
CA LEU A 99 6.86 1.33 8.21
C LEU A 99 6.43 2.73 7.75
N GLY A 100 5.40 2.77 6.92
CA GLY A 100 4.67 3.98 6.54
C GLY A 100 3.20 3.85 6.92
N GLY A 101 2.62 4.94 7.42
CA GLY A 101 1.22 4.93 7.82
C GLY A 101 0.65 6.29 8.20
N GLN A 102 -0.36 6.28 9.05
CA GLN A 102 -1.03 7.45 9.59
C GLN A 102 -1.15 7.38 11.12
N THR A 103 -1.09 8.53 11.79
CA THR A 103 -1.28 8.67 13.23
C THR A 103 -2.26 9.79 13.55
N HIS A 104 -3.11 9.56 14.55
CA HIS A 104 -4.02 10.57 15.11
C HIS A 104 -3.46 11.17 16.43
N CYS A 105 -2.26 10.79 16.82
CA CYS A 105 -1.67 11.16 18.11
C CYS A 105 -1.06 12.56 18.19
N ALA A 106 -0.90 13.24 17.05
CA ALA A 106 -0.21 14.53 17.02
C ALA A 106 -1.11 15.65 17.56
N SER A 107 -0.56 16.55 18.37
CA SER A 107 -1.28 17.74 18.83
C SER A 107 -1.66 18.63 17.63
N GLY A 108 -2.95 18.74 17.34
CA GLY A 108 -3.51 19.52 16.23
C GLY A 108 -4.73 18.83 15.62
N THR A 109 -5.56 19.57 14.88
CA THR A 109 -6.68 18.98 14.14
C THR A 109 -6.17 18.32 12.86
N GLY A 110 -6.28 17.00 12.74
CA GLY A 110 -6.07 16.27 11.49
C GLY A 110 -4.99 15.20 11.52
N ASN A 111 -5.07 14.32 10.53
CA ASN A 111 -4.25 13.14 10.38
C ASN A 111 -2.80 13.51 10.04
N ARG A 112 -1.84 12.72 10.51
CA ARG A 112 -0.41 12.89 10.19
C ARG A 112 0.16 11.61 9.61
N ALA A 113 0.97 11.73 8.57
CA ALA A 113 1.83 10.63 8.14
C ALA A 113 2.80 10.28 9.27
N ILE A 114 2.92 8.99 9.56
CA ILE A 114 3.91 8.42 10.48
C ILE A 114 4.83 7.51 9.68
N ILE A 115 6.11 7.60 9.99
CA ILE A 115 7.13 6.65 9.53
C ILE A 115 7.91 6.13 10.71
N MET A 116 8.30 4.86 10.64
CA MET A 116 9.01 4.19 11.72
C MET A 116 10.06 3.24 11.16
N ARG A 117 11.17 3.12 11.89
CA ARG A 117 12.16 2.08 11.67
C ARG A 117 12.27 1.25 12.94
N VAL A 118 12.19 -0.06 12.77
CA VAL A 118 12.22 -1.05 13.85
C VAL A 118 13.32 -2.06 13.51
N ASP A 119 14.10 -2.50 14.48
CA ASP A 119 15.09 -3.56 14.24
C ASP A 119 14.40 -4.94 14.08
N PRO A 120 15.11 -5.98 13.61
CA PRO A 120 14.55 -7.33 13.45
C PRO A 120 14.03 -7.97 14.75
N TYR A 121 14.37 -7.41 15.91
CA TYR A 121 13.96 -7.88 17.22
C TYR A 121 12.77 -7.07 17.79
N GLY A 122 12.18 -6.19 16.97
CA GLY A 122 11.02 -5.37 17.32
C GLY A 122 11.33 -4.14 18.17
N ARG A 123 12.61 -3.76 18.33
CA ARG A 123 12.98 -2.51 19.01
C ARG A 123 12.83 -1.34 18.06
N LYS A 124 11.97 -0.38 18.41
CA LYS A 124 11.82 0.88 17.68
C LYS A 124 13.13 1.67 17.72
N LEU A 125 13.78 1.82 16.57
CA LEU A 125 14.98 2.63 16.42
C LEU A 125 14.63 4.12 16.39
N TRP A 126 13.60 4.49 15.61
CA TRP A 126 13.04 5.83 15.61
C TRP A 126 11.63 5.85 15.04
N LYS A 127 10.92 6.95 15.33
CA LYS A 127 9.60 7.29 14.80
C LYS A 127 9.60 8.77 14.44
N LYS A 128 9.07 9.11 13.27
CA LYS A 128 8.89 10.49 12.81
C LYS A 128 7.46 10.69 12.31
N THR A 129 6.99 11.93 12.39
CA THR A 129 5.75 12.37 11.77
C THR A 129 6.02 13.59 10.92
N PHE A 130 5.25 13.77 9.85
CA PHE A 130 5.34 14.95 8.99
C PHE A 130 3.95 15.38 8.50
N HIS A 131 3.88 16.60 7.97
CA HIS A 131 2.63 17.16 7.45
C HIS A 131 2.25 16.49 6.12
N ALA A 132 1.50 15.40 6.23
CA ALA A 132 0.83 14.71 5.14
C ALA A 132 -0.33 13.90 5.74
N ARG A 133 -1.32 13.51 4.93
CA ARG A 133 -2.44 12.68 5.36
C ARG A 133 -1.95 11.31 5.83
N ALA A 134 -1.15 10.65 5.02
CA ALA A 134 -0.59 9.32 5.30
C ALA A 134 0.66 9.08 4.45
N ALA A 135 1.56 8.22 4.94
CA ALA A 135 2.60 7.60 4.14
C ALA A 135 2.08 6.24 3.67
N TYR A 136 1.87 6.10 2.36
CA TYR A 136 1.21 4.92 1.77
C TYR A 136 2.18 3.89 1.23
N ALA A 137 3.37 4.31 0.80
CA ALA A 137 4.44 3.40 0.42
C ALA A 137 5.78 3.87 0.97
N ILE A 138 6.60 2.91 1.39
CA ILE A 138 7.97 3.14 1.87
C ILE A 138 8.89 2.09 1.25
N MET A 139 10.08 2.49 0.82
CA MET A 139 11.09 1.57 0.30
C MET A 139 12.49 1.99 0.70
N GLU A 140 13.39 1.01 0.82
CA GLU A 140 14.83 1.27 0.82
C GLU A 140 15.28 1.63 -0.60
N VAL A 141 16.04 2.72 -0.72
CA VAL A 141 16.65 3.13 -1.99
C VAL A 141 18.08 2.60 -2.06
N ASP A 142 18.83 2.78 -0.99
CA ASP A 142 20.19 2.30 -0.84
C ASP A 142 20.50 2.09 0.66
N ASP A 143 21.74 1.74 0.97
CA ASP A 143 22.16 1.39 2.33
C ASP A 143 21.99 2.56 3.32
N GLU A 144 21.86 3.79 2.83
CA GLU A 144 21.72 5.02 3.62
C GLU A 144 20.35 5.69 3.50
N LYS A 145 19.58 5.42 2.44
CA LYS A 145 18.39 6.19 2.09
C LYS A 145 17.12 5.36 1.98
N ILE A 146 16.00 6.01 2.30
CA ILE A 146 14.64 5.50 2.10
C ILE A 146 13.83 6.53 1.33
N ALA A 147 12.88 6.06 0.52
CA ALA A 147 11.93 6.88 -0.18
C ALA A 147 10.52 6.58 0.32
N ILE A 148 9.69 7.62 0.39
CA ILE A 148 8.32 7.55 0.90
C ILE A 148 7.40 8.24 -0.09
N ALA A 149 6.33 7.55 -0.48
CA ALA A 149 5.18 8.13 -1.16
C ALA A 149 4.06 8.41 -0.14
N ALA A 150 3.51 9.60 -0.21
CA ALA A 150 2.49 10.10 0.71
C ALA A 150 1.48 10.97 -0.03
N SER A 151 0.30 11.16 0.56
CA SER A 151 -0.62 12.22 0.14
C SER A 151 -0.46 13.42 1.04
N LYS A 152 0.05 14.52 0.50
CA LYS A 152 0.33 15.71 1.28
C LYS A 152 -0.78 16.74 1.13
N ASP A 153 -1.26 17.27 2.25
CA ASP A 153 -2.17 18.40 2.22
C ASP A 153 -1.46 19.63 1.63
N VAL A 154 -2.04 20.19 0.57
CA VAL A 154 -1.60 21.45 -0.04
C VAL A 154 -2.58 22.59 0.31
N PRO A 155 -2.17 23.87 0.14
CA PRO A 155 -3.10 24.99 0.29
C PRO A 155 -4.39 24.74 -0.51
N ASP A 156 -5.54 25.14 0.04
CA ASP A 156 -6.90 24.84 -0.45
C ASP A 156 -7.48 23.45 -0.11
N LYS A 157 -6.89 22.75 0.89
CA LYS A 157 -7.41 21.48 1.46
C LYS A 157 -7.41 20.28 0.49
N ARG A 158 -6.65 20.37 -0.60
CA ARG A 158 -6.39 19.26 -1.54
C ARG A 158 -5.31 18.32 -0.98
N ALA A 159 -5.21 17.10 -1.51
CA ALA A 159 -4.04 16.24 -1.31
C ALA A 159 -3.37 16.08 -2.65
N ASP A 160 -2.05 16.17 -2.68
CA ASP A 160 -1.30 15.89 -3.90
C ASP A 160 -0.31 14.75 -3.60
N PHE A 161 0.22 14.12 -4.65
CA PHE A 161 1.27 13.12 -4.50
C PHE A 161 2.50 13.80 -3.91
N SER A 162 3.07 13.21 -2.87
CA SER A 162 4.33 13.65 -2.30
C SER A 162 5.32 12.51 -2.29
N LEU A 163 6.45 12.74 -2.97
CA LEU A 163 7.64 11.92 -2.85
C LEU A 163 8.61 12.60 -1.90
N SER A 164 9.22 11.83 -1.01
CA SER A 164 10.28 12.34 -0.14
C SER A 164 11.40 11.33 0.02
N LEU A 165 12.63 11.84 0.03
CA LEU A 165 13.83 11.07 0.27
C LEU A 165 14.41 11.40 1.63
N TRP A 166 14.77 10.38 2.38
CA TRP A 166 15.23 10.49 3.75
C TRP A 166 16.50 9.68 3.94
N GLN A 167 17.35 10.15 4.84
CA GLN A 167 18.36 9.29 5.44
C GLN A 167 17.69 8.26 6.35
N LYS A 168 18.23 7.05 6.42
CA LYS A 168 17.77 5.97 7.31
C LYS A 168 17.84 6.30 8.80
N ASN A 169 18.50 7.40 9.19
CA ASN A 169 18.47 7.94 10.54
C ASN A 169 17.21 8.79 10.83
N GLY A 170 16.35 8.99 9.83
CA GLY A 170 15.09 9.76 9.93
C GLY A 170 15.24 11.25 9.62
N ASN A 171 16.33 11.69 9.00
CA ASN A 171 16.47 13.06 8.48
C ASN A 171 15.95 13.17 7.05
N ILE A 172 15.23 14.25 6.77
CA ILE A 172 14.72 14.56 5.42
C ILE A 172 15.86 15.10 4.57
N LEU A 173 16.02 14.57 3.35
CA LEU A 173 16.92 15.13 2.34
C LEU A 173 16.15 16.12 1.46
N TRP A 174 15.00 15.69 0.93
CA TRP A 174 14.11 16.56 0.15
C TRP A 174 12.68 16.01 0.11
N ILE A 175 11.75 16.89 -0.28
CA ILE A 175 10.35 16.57 -0.53
C ILE A 175 9.95 17.24 -1.84
N SER A 176 9.30 16.49 -2.71
CA SER A 176 8.65 16.97 -3.93
C SER A 176 7.15 16.69 -3.84
N THR A 177 6.32 17.57 -4.38
CA THR A 177 4.86 17.45 -4.29
C THR A 177 4.24 17.94 -5.58
N GLU A 178 3.52 17.05 -6.26
CA GLU A 178 2.90 17.31 -7.56
C GLU A 178 1.54 16.61 -7.57
N GLY A 179 0.61 17.14 -8.37
CA GLY A 179 -0.73 16.59 -8.43
C GLY A 179 -1.63 17.37 -9.38
N THR A 180 -2.86 16.93 -9.43
CA THR A 180 -3.94 17.55 -10.19
C THR A 180 -4.53 18.73 -9.42
N ILE A 181 -5.58 19.33 -9.98
CA ILE A 181 -6.34 20.37 -9.28
C ILE A 181 -7.30 19.80 -8.21
N TYR A 182 -7.30 18.48 -7.99
CA TYR A 182 -8.17 17.78 -7.04
C TYR A 182 -7.36 17.03 -5.98
N LYS A 183 -7.98 16.08 -5.27
CA LYS A 183 -7.31 15.28 -4.25
C LYS A 183 -6.75 14.01 -4.88
N ASP A 184 -5.46 13.79 -4.77
CA ASP A 184 -4.76 12.63 -5.30
C ASP A 184 -4.13 11.79 -4.19
N TYR A 185 -4.15 10.47 -4.39
CA TYR A 185 -3.59 9.51 -3.43
C TYR A 185 -2.52 8.63 -4.05
N ALA A 186 -1.28 8.76 -3.55
CA ALA A 186 -0.13 8.01 -4.04
C ALA A 186 0.02 6.69 -3.27
N PHE A 187 -0.33 5.56 -3.87
CA PHE A 187 -0.32 4.25 -3.21
C PHE A 187 0.90 3.39 -3.55
N GLY A 188 1.52 3.62 -4.71
CA GLY A 188 2.67 2.89 -5.19
C GLY A 188 3.92 3.75 -5.32
N LEU A 189 5.07 3.14 -5.09
CA LEU A 189 6.40 3.73 -5.22
C LEU A 189 7.38 2.69 -5.73
N THR A 190 8.14 3.04 -6.76
CA THR A 190 9.25 2.22 -7.26
C THR A 190 10.38 3.10 -7.79
N THR A 191 11.59 2.55 -7.87
CA THR A 191 12.67 3.14 -8.66
C THR A 191 12.47 2.86 -10.14
N THR A 192 13.02 3.73 -10.97
CA THR A 192 13.06 3.58 -12.42
C THR A 192 14.47 3.22 -12.91
N ALA A 193 14.58 2.71 -14.13
CA ALA A 193 15.86 2.22 -14.69
C ALA A 193 16.96 3.30 -14.80
N ASP A 194 16.55 4.58 -14.83
CA ASP A 194 17.41 5.77 -14.80
C ASP A 194 17.74 6.26 -13.37
N ASN A 195 17.49 5.43 -12.34
CA ASN A 195 17.63 5.75 -10.92
C ASN A 195 16.72 6.88 -10.41
N GLY A 196 15.69 7.23 -11.18
CA GLY A 196 14.60 8.08 -10.72
C GLY A 196 13.58 7.31 -9.87
N PHE A 197 12.43 7.94 -9.69
CA PHE A 197 11.30 7.39 -8.95
C PHE A 197 10.03 7.49 -9.78
N LEU A 198 9.18 6.48 -9.68
CA LEU A 198 7.82 6.51 -10.19
C LEU A 198 6.85 6.31 -9.03
N LEU A 199 5.94 7.27 -8.88
CA LEU A 199 4.77 7.15 -8.03
C LEU A 199 3.58 6.76 -8.89
N GLY A 200 2.70 5.95 -8.33
CA GLY A 200 1.40 5.67 -8.91
C GLY A 200 0.32 5.67 -7.85
N GLY A 201 -0.90 5.96 -8.26
CA GLY A 201 -2.02 6.05 -7.35
C GLY A 201 -3.28 6.49 -8.09
N ILE A 202 -4.14 7.23 -7.41
CA ILE A 202 -5.41 7.69 -7.97
C ILE A 202 -5.45 9.21 -8.01
N LYS A 203 -5.95 9.78 -9.11
CA LYS A 203 -6.39 11.18 -9.10
C LYS A 203 -7.81 11.27 -8.52
N ASN A 204 -8.20 12.47 -8.09
CA ASN A 204 -9.56 12.82 -7.65
C ASN A 204 -10.10 12.06 -6.41
N GLY A 205 -9.37 11.06 -5.91
CA GLY A 205 -9.62 10.40 -4.64
C GLY A 205 -10.82 9.46 -4.63
N PHE A 206 -11.20 9.04 -3.42
CA PHE A 206 -12.47 8.37 -3.18
C PHE A 206 -13.55 9.43 -2.98
N HIS A 207 -14.48 9.52 -3.93
CA HIS A 207 -15.65 10.38 -3.75
C HIS A 207 -16.57 9.80 -2.67
N SER A 208 -16.66 10.46 -1.52
CA SER A 208 -17.82 10.31 -0.62
C SER A 208 -18.92 11.23 -1.16
N PRO A 209 -20.18 10.76 -1.28
CA PRO A 209 -21.32 11.60 -1.69
C PRO A 209 -21.56 12.83 -0.79
N GLU A 210 -20.86 12.94 0.34
CA GLU A 210 -20.97 14.07 1.26
C GLU A 210 -20.26 15.33 0.74
N GLY A 211 -20.91 16.05 -0.17
CA GLY A 211 -21.10 17.49 -0.02
C GLY A 211 -19.97 18.44 -0.44
N HIS A 212 -19.00 18.03 -1.25
CA HIS A 212 -18.08 18.97 -1.89
C HIS A 212 -18.47 19.14 -3.36
N GLY A 213 -19.09 20.29 -3.68
CA GLY A 213 -19.65 20.66 -4.99
C GLY A 213 -18.65 20.82 -6.13
N TYR A 214 -17.71 19.88 -6.27
CA TYR A 214 -16.92 19.70 -7.46
C TYR A 214 -17.74 18.92 -8.50
N PRO A 215 -17.60 19.21 -9.81
CA PRO A 215 -18.21 18.38 -10.84
C PRO A 215 -17.75 16.93 -10.67
N ILE A 216 -18.65 15.97 -10.93
CA ILE A 216 -18.36 14.54 -10.92
C ILE A 216 -17.20 14.31 -11.89
N GLN A 217 -16.02 14.02 -11.36
CA GLN A 217 -14.88 13.61 -12.17
C GLN A 217 -14.53 12.19 -11.80
N ASP A 218 -14.29 11.41 -12.84
CA ASP A 218 -13.82 10.04 -12.70
C ASP A 218 -12.46 10.04 -12.01
N SER A 219 -12.23 9.00 -11.22
CA SER A 219 -10.96 8.79 -10.52
C SER A 219 -10.18 7.88 -11.44
N ASP A 220 -9.04 8.32 -11.95
CA ASP A 220 -8.22 7.51 -12.84
C ASP A 220 -6.87 7.22 -12.19
N LEU A 221 -6.10 6.32 -12.79
CA LEU A 221 -4.72 6.08 -12.39
C LEU A 221 -3.89 7.33 -12.68
N LEU A 222 -3.16 7.81 -11.67
CA LEU A 222 -2.20 8.90 -11.82
C LEU A 222 -0.80 8.39 -11.58
N PHE A 223 0.10 8.69 -12.52
CA PHE A 223 1.52 8.39 -12.43
C PHE A 223 2.34 9.66 -12.49
N ILE A 224 3.33 9.79 -11.61
CA ILE A 224 4.27 10.92 -11.60
C ILE A 224 5.69 10.38 -11.53
N LYS A 225 6.52 10.79 -12.48
CA LYS A 225 7.94 10.42 -12.52
C LYS A 225 8.81 11.58 -12.07
N TYR A 226 9.81 11.24 -11.28
CA TYR A 226 10.84 12.13 -10.79
C TYR A 226 12.23 11.61 -11.19
N ASP A 227 13.20 12.52 -11.32
CA ASP A 227 14.60 12.13 -11.43
C ASP A 227 15.20 11.74 -10.06
N GLN A 228 16.47 11.34 -10.06
CA GLN A 228 17.19 10.92 -8.85
C GLN A 228 17.30 12.05 -7.79
N SER A 229 17.24 13.31 -8.22
CA SER A 229 17.30 14.48 -7.32
C SER A 229 15.94 14.85 -6.73
N GLY A 230 14.87 14.20 -7.18
CA GLY A 230 13.49 14.51 -6.80
C GLY A 230 12.84 15.60 -7.67
N ALA A 231 13.46 15.98 -8.79
CA ALA A 231 12.86 16.93 -9.71
C ALA A 231 11.77 16.24 -10.53
N PHE A 232 10.63 16.93 -10.68
CA PHE A 232 9.52 16.48 -11.52
C PHE A 232 9.96 16.34 -12.98
N LEU A 233 9.61 15.22 -13.61
CA LEU A 233 9.84 14.98 -15.03
C LEU A 233 8.55 15.03 -15.84
N TRP A 234 7.56 14.22 -15.45
CA TRP A 234 6.27 14.17 -16.11
C TRP A 234 5.18 13.60 -15.20
N GLN A 235 3.93 13.87 -15.57
CA GLN A 235 2.74 13.21 -15.03
C GLN A 235 1.91 12.60 -16.17
N LYS A 236 1.25 11.48 -15.90
CA LYS A 236 0.38 10.80 -16.86
C LYS A 236 -0.84 10.21 -16.15
N GLU A 237 -1.99 10.39 -16.76
CA GLU A 237 -3.25 9.79 -16.35
C GLU A 237 -3.58 8.61 -17.26
N LEU A 238 -4.03 7.50 -16.68
CA LEU A 238 -4.55 6.34 -17.40
C LEU A 238 -5.90 5.92 -16.80
N GLY A 239 -6.92 5.86 -17.64
CA GLY A 239 -8.27 5.45 -17.29
C GLY A 239 -9.21 5.62 -18.47
N GLU A 240 -10.35 4.95 -18.43
CA GLU A 240 -11.40 5.09 -19.43
C GLU A 240 -12.59 5.89 -18.85
N ALA A 241 -13.81 5.62 -19.30
CA ALA A 241 -15.00 6.18 -18.66
C ALA A 241 -15.30 5.43 -17.36
N GLY A 242 -15.58 6.15 -16.27
CA GLY A 242 -15.80 5.58 -14.94
C GLY A 242 -14.52 5.52 -14.09
N HIS A 243 -14.63 5.00 -12.88
CA HIS A 243 -13.53 5.02 -11.92
C HIS A 243 -12.52 3.85 -12.09
N ASP A 244 -11.23 4.19 -12.08
CA ASP A 244 -10.08 3.30 -12.02
C ASP A 244 -9.23 3.55 -10.76
N PHE A 245 -8.98 2.49 -10.00
CA PHE A 245 -8.25 2.56 -8.75
C PHE A 245 -6.99 1.72 -8.77
N LEU A 246 -5.84 2.36 -8.52
CA LEU A 246 -4.56 1.69 -8.29
C LEU A 246 -4.42 1.31 -6.82
N ASN A 247 -4.11 0.05 -6.52
CA ASN A 247 -3.86 -0.39 -5.13
C ASN A 247 -2.40 -0.78 -4.86
N LYS A 248 -1.72 -1.42 -5.81
CA LYS A 248 -0.30 -1.81 -5.66
C LYS A 248 0.47 -1.67 -6.97
N MET A 249 1.76 -1.33 -6.83
CA MET A 249 2.76 -1.39 -7.90
C MET A 249 3.88 -2.34 -7.52
N LEU A 250 4.42 -3.08 -8.49
CA LEU A 250 5.63 -3.89 -8.33
C LEU A 250 6.53 -3.78 -9.56
N PRO A 251 7.86 -3.69 -9.38
CA PRO A 251 8.77 -3.85 -10.50
C PRO A 251 8.70 -5.28 -11.05
N SER A 252 8.95 -5.41 -12.35
CA SER A 252 9.05 -6.70 -13.04
C SER A 252 10.48 -6.94 -13.51
N GLU A 253 10.85 -8.21 -13.74
CA GLU A 253 12.22 -8.60 -14.10
C GLU A 253 12.70 -8.00 -15.42
N ASP A 254 11.79 -7.74 -16.36
CA ASP A 254 12.11 -7.12 -17.65
C ASP A 254 12.18 -5.59 -17.58
N GLY A 255 12.18 -5.02 -16.37
CA GLY A 255 12.31 -3.58 -16.15
C GLY A 255 11.02 -2.81 -16.40
N ASN A 256 9.88 -3.46 -16.55
CA ASN A 256 8.56 -2.82 -16.56
C ASN A 256 7.96 -2.80 -15.14
N ILE A 257 6.73 -2.32 -14.99
CA ILE A 257 6.04 -2.24 -13.70
C ILE A 257 4.66 -2.90 -13.83
N TYR A 258 4.33 -3.78 -12.89
CA TYR A 258 3.00 -4.30 -12.70
C TYR A 258 2.19 -3.38 -11.78
N VAL A 259 0.91 -3.24 -12.10
CA VAL A 259 -0.10 -2.46 -11.38
C VAL A 259 -1.31 -3.35 -11.17
N VAL A 260 -1.86 -3.39 -9.95
CA VAL A 260 -3.12 -4.09 -9.65
C VAL A 260 -4.09 -3.08 -9.10
N GLY A 261 -5.35 -3.27 -9.46
CA GLY A 261 -6.39 -2.32 -9.14
C GLY A 261 -7.78 -2.83 -9.46
N SER A 262 -8.72 -1.89 -9.51
CA SER A 262 -10.11 -2.13 -9.89
C SER A 262 -10.57 -1.07 -10.89
N THR A 263 -11.38 -1.43 -11.87
CA THR A 263 -11.83 -0.56 -12.97
C THR A 263 -13.35 -0.66 -13.18
N GLN A 264 -14.00 0.45 -13.53
CA GLN A 264 -15.40 0.49 -13.97
C GLN A 264 -15.57 0.47 -15.51
N GLY A 265 -14.48 0.39 -16.27
CA GLY A 265 -14.44 0.67 -17.71
C GLY A 265 -15.33 -0.20 -18.60
N HIS A 266 -15.80 -1.36 -18.14
CA HIS A 266 -16.47 -2.34 -19.01
C HIS A 266 -18.01 -2.33 -18.95
N GLY A 267 -18.62 -1.20 -18.59
CA GLY A 267 -20.02 -0.91 -18.92
C GLY A 267 -21.08 -1.41 -17.93
N LYS A 268 -20.72 -1.65 -16.68
CA LYS A 268 -21.68 -1.85 -15.58
C LYS A 268 -21.31 -0.89 -14.46
N GLN A 269 -22.27 -0.53 -13.60
CA GLN A 269 -21.98 0.20 -12.35
C GLN A 269 -21.23 -0.70 -11.33
N SER A 270 -20.35 -1.57 -11.81
CA SER A 270 -19.56 -2.55 -11.06
C SER A 270 -18.08 -2.35 -11.32
N PHE A 271 -17.24 -2.78 -10.38
CA PHE A 271 -15.80 -2.80 -10.52
C PHE A 271 -15.34 -4.19 -10.98
N ASP A 272 -14.48 -4.26 -11.97
CA ASP A 272 -13.71 -5.47 -12.33
C ASP A 272 -12.27 -5.30 -11.78
N ALA A 273 -11.65 -6.36 -11.26
CA ALA A 273 -10.24 -6.31 -10.87
C ALA A 273 -9.36 -6.29 -12.14
N PHE A 274 -8.22 -5.60 -12.11
CA PHE A 274 -7.29 -5.62 -13.24
C PHE A 274 -5.84 -5.82 -12.81
N ILE A 275 -5.04 -6.34 -13.75
CA ILE A 275 -3.59 -6.26 -13.74
C ILE A 275 -3.17 -5.50 -14.99
N LEU A 276 -2.37 -4.46 -14.82
CA LEU A 276 -1.82 -3.65 -15.89
C LEU A 276 -0.30 -3.71 -15.80
N LYS A 277 0.36 -4.01 -16.91
CA LYS A 277 1.81 -3.87 -17.07
C LYS A 277 2.08 -2.57 -17.82
N ILE A 278 2.90 -1.70 -17.24
CA ILE A 278 3.34 -0.45 -17.86
C ILE A 278 4.85 -0.42 -18.05
N ASP A 279 5.31 0.32 -19.04
CA ASP A 279 6.73 0.63 -19.21
C ASP A 279 7.20 1.73 -18.23
N GLN A 280 8.50 2.04 -18.28
CA GLN A 280 9.15 3.06 -17.45
C GLN A 280 8.66 4.51 -17.70
N ASN A 281 7.82 4.71 -18.71
CA ASN A 281 7.17 5.97 -19.06
C ASN A 281 5.66 5.92 -18.79
N ALA A 282 5.17 4.92 -18.05
CA ALA A 282 3.76 4.64 -17.82
C ALA A 282 2.93 4.46 -19.11
N ASN A 283 3.51 3.89 -20.18
CA ASN A 283 2.73 3.42 -21.31
C ASN A 283 2.24 2.00 -21.05
N PRO A 284 0.95 1.68 -21.30
CA PRO A 284 0.45 0.30 -21.23
C PRO A 284 1.21 -0.63 -22.17
N VAL A 285 1.67 -1.77 -21.64
CA VAL A 285 2.34 -2.85 -22.38
C VAL A 285 1.39 -4.04 -22.53
N TRP A 286 0.66 -4.35 -21.47
CA TRP A 286 -0.29 -5.47 -21.41
C TRP A 286 -1.30 -5.21 -20.29
N GLN A 287 -2.53 -5.70 -20.45
CA GLN A 287 -3.54 -5.69 -19.39
C GLN A 287 -4.36 -6.97 -19.37
N ALA A 288 -4.91 -7.31 -18.21
CA ALA A 288 -5.96 -8.29 -18.06
C ALA A 288 -6.97 -7.83 -17.01
N THR A 289 -8.24 -8.09 -17.28
CA THR A 289 -9.33 -7.80 -16.34
C THR A 289 -10.00 -9.09 -15.89
N PHE A 290 -10.44 -9.09 -14.64
CA PHE A 290 -11.00 -10.22 -13.93
C PHE A 290 -12.29 -9.74 -13.28
N GLY A 291 -13.42 -10.20 -13.83
CA GLY A 291 -14.71 -9.63 -13.50
C GLY A 291 -15.88 -10.58 -13.76
N GLY A 292 -17.00 -10.31 -13.12
CA GLY A 292 -18.21 -11.11 -13.16
C GLY A 292 -19.47 -10.28 -13.34
N GLU A 293 -20.49 -10.61 -12.55
CA GLU A 293 -21.78 -9.91 -12.57
C GLU A 293 -21.85 -8.77 -11.56
N ASP A 294 -20.99 -8.82 -10.53
CA ASP A 294 -20.95 -7.93 -9.37
C ASP A 294 -19.51 -7.41 -9.15
N PHE A 295 -19.18 -6.89 -7.97
CA PHE A 295 -17.90 -6.23 -7.70
C PHE A 295 -16.70 -7.18 -7.53
N GLU A 296 -15.61 -6.89 -8.24
CA GLU A 296 -14.28 -7.45 -8.07
C GLU A 296 -13.26 -6.35 -7.74
N TYR A 297 -12.49 -6.58 -6.67
CA TYR A 297 -11.48 -5.65 -6.20
C TYR A 297 -10.11 -6.34 -6.14
N GLY A 298 -9.17 -5.89 -6.98
CA GLY A 298 -7.77 -6.30 -6.90
C GLY A 298 -7.04 -5.51 -5.82
N MET A 299 -6.61 -6.15 -4.73
CA MET A 299 -6.15 -5.46 -3.53
C MET A 299 -4.63 -5.42 -3.39
N ASP A 300 -3.97 -6.56 -3.63
CA ASP A 300 -2.51 -6.66 -3.52
C ASP A 300 -1.97 -7.69 -4.53
N MET A 301 -0.66 -7.65 -4.75
CA MET A 301 0.03 -8.63 -5.56
C MET A 301 1.44 -8.90 -5.04
N CYS A 302 2.00 -10.05 -5.43
CA CYS A 302 3.41 -10.38 -5.28
C CYS A 302 3.91 -11.21 -6.47
N LEU A 303 5.22 -11.33 -6.60
CA LEU A 303 5.85 -12.22 -7.57
C LEU A 303 6.37 -13.47 -6.87
N ASP A 304 6.20 -14.63 -7.49
CA ASP A 304 6.90 -15.84 -7.05
C ASP A 304 8.37 -15.85 -7.54
N THR A 305 9.12 -16.89 -7.15
CA THR A 305 10.54 -17.03 -7.53
C THR A 305 10.77 -17.30 -9.02
N ALA A 306 9.72 -17.58 -9.78
CA ALA A 306 9.76 -17.76 -11.23
C ALA A 306 9.21 -16.54 -11.98
N GLY A 307 8.87 -15.45 -11.27
CA GLY A 307 8.34 -14.21 -11.84
C GLY A 307 6.84 -14.25 -12.15
N ASN A 308 6.10 -15.28 -11.72
CA ASN A 308 4.65 -15.32 -11.89
C ASN A 308 3.96 -14.35 -10.94
N ILE A 309 2.89 -13.70 -11.41
CA ILE A 309 2.10 -12.75 -10.64
C ILE A 309 1.07 -13.51 -9.80
N LEU A 310 1.12 -13.32 -8.48
CA LEU A 310 0.10 -13.76 -7.53
C LEU A 310 -0.71 -12.53 -7.12
N VAL A 311 -2.03 -12.61 -7.18
CA VAL A 311 -2.93 -11.51 -6.83
C VAL A 311 -3.91 -11.98 -5.76
N CYS A 312 -4.20 -11.09 -4.79
CA CYS A 312 -5.31 -11.28 -3.87
C CYS A 312 -6.31 -10.13 -4.00
N GLY A 313 -7.57 -10.44 -3.69
CA GLY A 313 -8.69 -9.54 -3.92
C GLY A 313 -9.99 -10.08 -3.35
N VAL A 314 -11.06 -9.33 -3.57
CA VAL A 314 -12.43 -9.69 -3.15
C VAL A 314 -13.31 -9.79 -4.39
N THR A 315 -14.18 -10.78 -4.44
CA THR A 315 -15.24 -10.89 -5.45
C THR A 315 -16.58 -11.07 -4.75
N ASN A 316 -17.58 -10.33 -5.21
CA ASN A 316 -18.99 -10.53 -4.84
C ASN A 316 -19.73 -11.36 -5.91
N SER A 317 -19.07 -11.71 -7.00
CA SER A 317 -19.64 -12.54 -8.06
C SER A 317 -19.62 -14.02 -7.69
N ASN A 318 -20.66 -14.74 -8.10
CA ASN A 318 -20.71 -16.21 -8.02
C ASN A 318 -20.10 -16.91 -9.25
N THR A 319 -19.67 -16.13 -10.24
CA THR A 319 -19.03 -16.59 -11.48
C THR A 319 -17.86 -15.67 -11.78
N GLY A 320 -16.67 -16.22 -12.00
CA GLY A 320 -15.49 -15.45 -12.39
C GLY A 320 -15.03 -15.89 -13.78
N ASN A 321 -14.87 -14.93 -14.69
CA ASN A 321 -14.23 -15.16 -15.99
C ASN A 321 -13.06 -14.18 -16.15
N GLN A 322 -11.99 -14.65 -16.78
CA GLN A 322 -10.95 -13.76 -17.30
C GLN A 322 -11.51 -13.09 -18.56
N LYS A 323 -11.47 -11.75 -18.61
CA LYS A 323 -11.63 -11.01 -19.86
C LYS A 323 -10.26 -10.46 -20.23
N THR A 324 -9.74 -10.92 -21.35
CA THR A 324 -8.55 -10.32 -21.97
C THR A 324 -9.04 -9.53 -23.17
N ASP A 325 -8.76 -8.23 -23.20
CA ASP A 325 -8.88 -7.41 -24.40
C ASP A 325 -7.59 -7.50 -25.24
#